data_AF-A0A9E2UAX9-F1
#
_entry.id   AF-A0A9E2UAX9-F1
#
_cell.length_a   1.000
_cell.length_b   1.000
_cell.length_c   1.000
_cell.angle_alpha   90.00
_cell.angle_beta   90.00
_cell.angle_gamma   90.00
#
_symmetry.space_group_name_H-M   'P 1'
#
loop_
_entity.id
_entity.type
_entity.pdbx_description
1 polymer ?
#
loop_
_entity_poly.entity_id
_entity_poly.type
_entity_poly.pdbx_seq_one_letter_code
_entity_poly.pdbx_strand_id
1 'polypeptide(L)'
;MIFEDAHWIDPTSRELLDLTVERVRSLPVLLIVTFRPEFQPSWSGEPHVTTLVLKRLDRHSLSALVEQIAGPKALPSAVVDLNFDHSIVRRAGLYPQAASQAFLAIVLFCLGYPVQVSERSNAAITEARRLAHLPSLAVSLTNGARPLSFTGNHAALEECASHLVSVETEQSFLLWRAMGTIYRGWIKANNGHGGEGISLMRQRATAYRATGAMAFVPYQLGLLARACDIAGQVEEAADLLDDSLQIVEQAGERWLERSNIGTKATYCCVRGIPTPQRIIAKP
;
A
#
# COMPACT_ATOMS: atom_id res chain seq x y z
N MET A 1 19.45 -18.49 0.38
CA MET A 1 18.20 -18.24 -0.36
C MET A 1 17.04 -18.48 0.59
N ILE A 2 16.01 -17.64 0.55
CA ILE A 2 14.84 -17.76 1.43
C ILE A 2 13.60 -17.88 0.56
N PHE A 3 12.74 -18.84 0.86
CA PHE A 3 11.46 -19.06 0.22
C PHE A 3 10.35 -19.00 1.27
N GLU A 4 9.57 -17.93 1.25
CA GLU A 4 8.52 -17.70 2.25
C GLU A 4 7.17 -18.25 1.79
N ASP A 5 6.35 -18.68 2.74
CA ASP A 5 4.95 -19.07 2.53
C ASP A 5 4.74 -20.12 1.42
N ALA A 6 5.58 -21.16 1.38
CA ALA A 6 5.55 -22.19 0.32
C ALA A 6 4.20 -22.93 0.22
N HIS A 7 3.35 -22.83 1.23
CA HIS A 7 1.99 -23.38 1.22
C HIS A 7 1.01 -22.64 0.28
N TRP A 8 1.35 -21.45 -0.21
CA TRP A 8 0.56 -20.67 -1.17
C TRP A 8 1.18 -20.60 -2.57
N ILE A 9 2.27 -21.33 -2.79
CA ILE A 9 2.97 -21.34 -4.07
C ILE A 9 2.12 -21.99 -5.17
N ASP A 10 2.19 -21.46 -6.39
CA ASP A 10 1.53 -22.08 -7.54
C ASP A 10 2.23 -23.41 -7.94
N PRO A 11 1.55 -24.31 -8.69
CA PRO A 11 2.12 -25.62 -9.03
C PRO A 11 3.46 -25.56 -9.79
N THR A 12 3.64 -24.59 -10.68
CA THR A 12 4.87 -24.52 -11.51
C THR A 12 6.06 -24.09 -10.65
N SER A 13 5.85 -23.10 -9.78
CA SER A 13 6.87 -22.66 -8.84
C SER A 13 7.18 -23.74 -7.79
N ARG A 14 6.21 -24.61 -7.46
CA ARG A 14 6.44 -25.79 -6.61
C ARG A 14 7.42 -26.78 -7.25
N GLU A 15 7.19 -27.13 -8.51
CA GLU A 15 8.09 -28.03 -9.25
C GLU A 15 9.53 -27.47 -9.30
N LEU A 16 9.66 -26.16 -9.54
CA LEU A 16 10.97 -25.49 -9.51
C LEU A 16 11.62 -25.55 -8.13
N LEU A 17 10.85 -25.34 -7.06
CA LEU A 17 11.35 -25.43 -5.69
C LEU A 17 11.86 -26.85 -5.38
N ASP A 18 11.12 -27.87 -5.77
CA ASP A 18 11.51 -29.27 -5.56
C ASP A 18 12.82 -29.60 -6.29
N LEU A 19 12.96 -29.20 -7.56
CA LEU A 19 14.20 -29.33 -8.33
C LEU A 19 15.36 -28.54 -7.68
N THR A 20 15.07 -27.37 -7.12
CA THR A 20 16.07 -26.55 -6.44
C THR A 20 16.58 -27.24 -5.19
N VAL A 21 15.70 -27.82 -4.36
CA VAL A 21 16.08 -28.54 -3.13
C VAL A 21 16.97 -29.75 -3.45
N GLU A 22 16.69 -30.47 -4.53
CA GLU A 22 17.53 -31.57 -4.99
C GLU A 22 18.92 -31.07 -5.41
N ARG A 23 18.99 -29.97 -6.16
CA ARG A 23 20.25 -29.42 -6.66
C ARG A 23 21.13 -28.82 -5.55
N VAL A 24 20.51 -28.18 -4.57
CA VAL A 24 21.18 -27.52 -3.42
C VAL A 24 22.07 -28.49 -2.64
N ARG A 25 21.76 -29.79 -2.63
CA ARG A 25 22.61 -30.83 -2.00
C ARG A 25 24.06 -30.81 -2.48
N SER A 26 24.30 -30.39 -3.72
CA SER A 26 25.63 -30.36 -4.35
C SER A 26 26.29 -28.96 -4.36
N LEU A 27 25.64 -27.96 -3.75
CA LEU A 27 26.04 -26.56 -3.83
C LEU A 27 26.34 -26.00 -2.42
N PRO A 28 27.29 -25.05 -2.28
CA PRO A 28 27.60 -24.41 -1.00
C PRO A 28 26.57 -23.31 -0.68
N VAL A 29 25.30 -23.65 -0.59
CA VAL A 29 24.19 -22.69 -0.38
C VAL A 29 23.25 -23.18 0.70
N LEU A 30 22.77 -22.25 1.54
CA LEU A 30 21.70 -22.50 2.52
C LEU A 30 20.36 -22.02 1.94
N LEU A 31 19.41 -22.93 1.83
CA LEU A 31 18.02 -22.65 1.44
C LEU A 31 17.13 -22.75 2.69
N ILE A 32 16.44 -21.66 3.03
CA ILE A 32 15.45 -21.62 4.10
C ILE A 32 14.07 -21.57 3.45
N VAL A 33 13.19 -22.48 3.84
CA VAL A 33 11.80 -22.53 3.34
C VAL A 33 10.85 -22.45 4.51
N THR A 34 9.92 -21.50 4.51
CA THR A 34 8.88 -21.36 5.53
C THR A 34 7.53 -21.82 4.99
N PHE A 35 6.78 -22.58 5.79
CA PHE A 35 5.48 -23.11 5.40
C PHE A 35 4.64 -23.51 6.62
N ARG A 36 3.33 -23.68 6.41
CA ARG A 36 2.40 -24.14 7.45
C ARG A 36 2.45 -25.67 7.61
N PRO A 37 2.13 -26.22 8.80
CA PRO A 37 2.19 -27.66 9.05
C PRO A 37 1.38 -28.53 8.08
N GLU A 38 0.28 -28.00 7.53
CA GLU A 38 -0.54 -28.64 6.51
C GLU A 38 0.13 -28.78 5.13
N PHE A 39 1.19 -28.03 4.84
CA PHE A 39 1.97 -28.21 3.62
C PHE A 39 2.95 -29.37 3.79
N GLN A 40 2.83 -30.37 2.93
CA GLN A 40 3.70 -31.55 2.93
C GLN A 40 4.65 -31.51 1.73
N PRO A 41 5.88 -31.01 1.91
CA PRO A 41 6.89 -31.06 0.87
C PRO A 41 7.42 -32.49 0.69
N SER A 42 7.72 -32.84 -0.56
CA SER A 42 8.23 -34.15 -0.98
C SER A 42 9.61 -34.48 -0.41
N TRP A 43 10.41 -33.46 -0.16
CA TRP A 43 11.77 -33.53 0.41
C TRP A 43 11.81 -33.59 1.94
N SER A 44 10.65 -33.74 2.60
CA SER A 44 10.60 -33.92 4.06
C SER A 44 11.30 -35.22 4.47
N GLY A 45 12.34 -35.11 5.30
CA GLY A 45 13.09 -36.28 5.80
C GLY A 45 14.36 -36.62 5.01
N GLU A 46 14.68 -35.85 3.97
CA GLU A 46 15.97 -35.96 3.28
C GLU A 46 17.15 -35.62 4.22
N PRO A 47 18.32 -36.28 4.11
CA PRO A 47 19.43 -36.09 5.04
C PRO A 47 20.02 -34.67 5.07
N HIS A 48 19.89 -33.93 3.97
CA HIS A 48 20.34 -32.54 3.85
C HIS A 48 19.27 -31.52 4.21
N VAL A 49 18.09 -31.96 4.66
CA VAL A 49 16.97 -31.11 5.08
C VAL A 49 16.80 -31.19 6.59
N THR A 50 16.73 -30.03 7.24
CA THR A 50 16.40 -29.93 8.67
C THR A 50 15.09 -29.17 8.84
N THR A 51 14.10 -29.80 9.47
CA THR A 51 12.82 -29.17 9.79
C THR A 51 12.87 -28.55 11.18
N LEU A 52 12.70 -27.23 11.25
CA LEU A 52 12.57 -26.50 12.51
C LEU A 52 11.10 -26.22 12.79
N VAL A 53 10.53 -26.96 13.75
CA VAL A 53 9.14 -26.72 14.18
C VAL A 53 9.12 -25.53 15.14
N LEU A 54 8.64 -24.39 14.66
CA LEU A 54 8.45 -23.21 15.48
C LEU A 54 7.21 -23.34 16.34
N LYS A 55 7.38 -23.29 17.66
CA LYS A 55 6.26 -23.16 18.60
C LYS A 55 5.73 -21.74 18.57
N ARG A 56 4.45 -21.55 18.91
CA ARG A 56 3.90 -20.20 19.12
C ARG A 56 4.77 -19.51 20.18
N LEU A 57 5.19 -18.29 19.88
CA LEU A 57 5.97 -17.47 20.82
C LEU A 57 5.15 -17.28 22.10
N ASP A 58 5.76 -17.59 23.23
CA ASP A 58 5.21 -17.22 24.53
C ASP A 58 5.31 -15.71 24.73
N ARG A 59 4.59 -15.20 25.73
CA ARG A 59 4.48 -13.75 25.99
C ARG A 59 5.85 -13.10 26.21
N HIS A 60 6.75 -13.76 26.93
CA HIS A 60 8.05 -13.19 27.27
C HIS A 60 8.96 -13.11 26.04
N SER A 61 9.01 -14.19 25.26
CA SER A 61 9.77 -14.27 24.02
C SER A 61 9.27 -13.27 22.97
N LEU A 62 7.96 -13.03 22.93
CA LEU A 62 7.33 -12.09 22.01
C LEU A 62 7.62 -10.63 22.37
N SER A 63 7.55 -10.27 23.66
CA SER A 63 7.91 -8.93 24.14
C SER A 63 9.36 -8.61 23.83
N ALA A 64 10.29 -9.54 24.10
CA ALA A 64 11.70 -9.37 23.77
C ALA A 64 11.93 -9.18 22.26
N LEU A 65 11.21 -9.93 21.41
CA LEU A 65 11.29 -9.79 19.96
C LEU A 65 10.77 -8.42 19.48
N VAL A 66 9.64 -7.96 20.04
CA VAL A 66 9.04 -6.65 19.70
C VAL A 66 9.98 -5.51 20.10
N GLU A 67 10.58 -5.57 21.28
CA GLU A 67 11.59 -4.59 21.73
C GLU A 67 12.81 -4.56 20.80
N GLN A 68 13.28 -5.74 20.38
CA GLN A 68 14.44 -5.85 19.49
C GLN A 68 14.15 -5.34 18.07
N ILE A 69 12.93 -5.55 17.55
CA ILE A 69 12.50 -5.07 16.23
C ILE A 69 12.19 -3.56 16.23
N ALA A 70 11.59 -3.03 17.30
CA ALA A 70 11.22 -1.61 17.39
C ALA A 70 12.42 -0.66 17.42
N GLY A 71 13.60 -1.15 17.83
CA GLY A 71 14.81 -0.36 17.95
C GLY A 71 14.65 0.78 18.97
N PRO A 72 15.42 1.89 18.87
CA PRO A 72 15.40 2.97 19.86
C PRO A 72 14.08 3.77 19.92
N LYS A 73 13.15 3.52 18.99
CA LYS A 73 11.79 4.08 19.07
C LYS A 73 10.94 3.14 19.91
N ALA A 74 10.88 3.41 21.22
CA ALA A 74 10.00 2.69 22.12
C ALA A 74 8.57 2.66 21.56
N LEU A 75 8.04 1.46 21.32
CA LEU A 75 6.62 1.30 21.06
C LEU A 75 5.86 1.76 22.31
N PRO A 76 4.79 2.55 22.18
CA PRO A 76 3.98 2.94 23.33
C PRO A 76 3.58 1.69 24.13
N SER A 77 3.63 1.74 25.46
CA SER A 77 3.28 0.60 26.33
C SER A 77 1.92 0.00 26.00
N ALA A 78 0.99 0.83 25.51
CA ALA A 78 -0.31 0.42 24.98
C ALA A 78 -0.29 -0.53 23.77
N VAL A 79 0.86 -0.75 23.13
CA VAL A 79 1.10 -1.72 22.03
C VAL A 79 1.81 -2.97 22.54
N VAL A 80 2.69 -2.83 23.55
CA VAL A 80 3.46 -3.93 24.15
C VAL A 80 2.62 -4.73 25.16
N ASP A 81 1.72 -4.06 25.89
CA ASP A 81 0.77 -4.69 26.85
C ASP A 81 -0.47 -5.30 26.17
N LEU A 82 -0.60 -5.16 24.85
CA LEU A 82 -1.69 -5.77 24.11
C LEU A 82 -1.50 -7.29 24.10
N ASN A 83 -2.34 -7.98 24.89
CA ASN A 83 -2.55 -9.42 24.73
C ASN A 83 -2.80 -9.74 23.24
N PHE A 84 -1.93 -10.55 22.64
CA PHE A 84 -2.01 -11.10 21.27
C PHE A 84 -3.19 -12.08 21.06
N ASP A 85 -4.26 -11.87 21.82
CA ASP A 85 -5.59 -12.35 21.46
C ASP A 85 -6.17 -11.40 20.39
N HIS A 86 -7.36 -11.71 19.85
CA HIS A 86 -8.10 -10.94 18.82
C HIS A 86 -8.17 -9.40 19.00
N SER A 87 -7.71 -8.86 20.12
CA SER A 87 -7.58 -7.45 20.47
C SER A 87 -6.61 -6.63 19.59
N ILE A 88 -5.47 -7.20 19.14
CA ILE A 88 -4.52 -6.46 18.28
C ILE A 88 -5.11 -6.24 16.88
N VAL A 89 -5.72 -7.28 16.30
CA VAL A 89 -6.40 -7.13 15.00
C VAL A 89 -7.55 -6.12 15.12
N ARG A 90 -8.25 -6.10 16.27
CA ARG A 90 -9.34 -5.17 16.57
C ARG A 90 -8.90 -3.73 16.88
N ARG A 91 -7.64 -3.49 17.27
CA ARG A 91 -7.12 -2.13 17.56
C ARG A 91 -6.20 -1.58 16.48
N ALA A 92 -5.39 -2.42 15.83
CA ALA A 92 -4.31 -1.99 14.95
C ALA A 92 -4.16 -2.84 13.67
N GLY A 93 -4.75 -4.04 13.60
CA GLY A 93 -4.70 -4.86 12.39
C GLY A 93 -5.66 -4.37 11.31
N LEU A 94 -5.79 -5.16 10.25
CA LEU A 94 -6.81 -4.95 9.22
C LEU A 94 -7.67 -6.21 9.13
N TYR A 95 -8.99 -6.05 9.11
CA TYR A 95 -9.87 -7.19 8.83
C TYR A 95 -9.63 -7.67 7.40
N PRO A 96 -9.25 -8.94 7.17
CA PRO A 96 -8.82 -9.43 5.87
C PRO A 96 -9.84 -9.18 4.76
N GLN A 97 -11.14 -9.37 5.06
CA GLN A 97 -12.19 -9.15 4.07
C GLN A 97 -12.27 -7.68 3.63
N ALA A 98 -12.27 -6.73 4.58
CA ALA A 98 -12.33 -5.30 4.26
C ALA A 98 -11.07 -4.83 3.51
N ALA A 99 -9.89 -5.28 3.95
CA ALA A 99 -8.63 -4.97 3.29
C ALA A 99 -8.59 -5.52 1.86
N SER A 100 -8.94 -6.80 1.67
CA SER A 100 -8.94 -7.43 0.34
C SER A 100 -9.88 -6.73 -0.63
N GLN A 101 -11.08 -6.33 -0.20
CA GLN A 101 -12.01 -5.55 -1.05
C GLN A 101 -11.43 -4.17 -1.40
N ALA A 102 -10.81 -3.49 -0.43
CA ALA A 102 -10.19 -2.19 -0.64
C ALA A 102 -9.00 -2.26 -1.62
N PHE A 103 -8.15 -3.29 -1.53
CA PHE A 103 -7.04 -3.48 -2.48
C PHE A 103 -7.52 -3.97 -3.84
N LEU A 104 -8.55 -4.81 -3.90
CA LEU A 104 -9.17 -5.23 -5.16
C LEU A 104 -9.71 -4.03 -5.94
N ALA A 105 -10.27 -3.02 -5.27
CA ALA A 105 -10.70 -1.79 -5.94
C ALA A 105 -9.54 -1.09 -6.67
N ILE A 106 -8.33 -1.10 -6.13
CA ILE A 106 -7.13 -0.53 -6.78
C ILE A 106 -6.75 -1.37 -8.01
N VAL A 107 -6.78 -2.70 -7.89
CA VAL A 107 -6.48 -3.60 -9.01
C VAL A 107 -7.47 -3.39 -10.15
N LEU A 108 -8.77 -3.36 -9.83
CA LEU A 108 -9.84 -3.12 -10.81
C LEU A 108 -9.74 -1.74 -11.47
N PHE A 109 -9.29 -0.73 -10.72
CA PHE A 109 -8.99 0.59 -11.29
C PHE A 109 -7.85 0.50 -12.30
N CYS A 110 -6.75 -0.18 -11.97
CA CYS A 110 -5.63 -0.38 -12.88
C CYS A 110 -6.01 -1.19 -14.13
N LEU A 111 -7.01 -2.07 -14.02
CA LEU A 111 -7.56 -2.85 -15.13
C LEU A 111 -8.63 -2.12 -15.94
N GLY A 112 -9.07 -0.93 -15.50
CA GLY A 112 -10.06 -0.11 -16.23
C GLY A 112 -11.52 -0.54 -16.04
N TYR A 113 -11.89 -1.11 -14.88
CA TYR A 113 -13.27 -1.51 -14.56
C TYR A 113 -13.96 -0.54 -13.57
N PRO A 114 -14.34 0.68 -14.00
CA PRO A 114 -14.77 1.76 -13.10
C PRO A 114 -16.05 1.47 -12.30
N VAL A 115 -17.00 0.71 -12.86
CA VAL A 115 -18.22 0.32 -12.14
C VAL A 115 -17.88 -0.58 -10.96
N GLN A 116 -17.04 -1.58 -11.19
CA GLN A 116 -16.64 -2.55 -10.17
C GLN A 116 -15.78 -1.90 -9.08
N VAL A 117 -14.99 -0.87 -9.42
CA VAL A 117 -14.22 -0.09 -8.44
C VAL A 117 -15.14 0.53 -7.38
N SER A 118 -16.22 1.18 -7.80
CA SER A 118 -17.18 1.83 -6.90
C SER A 118 -17.90 0.81 -6.02
N GLU A 119 -18.36 -0.31 -6.60
CA GLU A 119 -19.01 -1.40 -5.88
C GLU A 119 -18.10 -1.98 -4.79
N ARG A 120 -16.84 -2.30 -5.13
CA ARG A 120 -15.87 -2.88 -4.19
C ARG A 120 -15.46 -1.90 -3.11
N SER A 121 -15.28 -0.63 -3.45
CA SER A 121 -14.96 0.42 -2.48
C SER A 121 -16.09 0.61 -1.47
N ASN A 122 -17.34 0.68 -1.94
CA ASN A 122 -18.51 0.81 -1.08
C ASN A 122 -18.75 -0.41 -0.20
N ALA A 123 -18.50 -1.61 -0.71
CA ALA A 123 -18.58 -2.85 0.07
C ALA A 123 -17.54 -2.86 1.20
N ALA A 124 -16.30 -2.46 0.93
CA ALA A 124 -15.24 -2.36 1.93
C ALA A 124 -15.57 -1.36 3.04
N ILE A 125 -16.08 -0.17 2.67
CA ILE A 125 -16.48 0.88 3.62
C ILE A 125 -17.67 0.41 4.47
N THR A 126 -18.70 -0.17 3.85
CA THR A 126 -19.88 -0.69 4.55
C THR A 126 -19.49 -1.75 5.56
N GLU A 127 -18.63 -2.69 5.18
CA GLU A 127 -18.18 -3.75 6.07
C GLU A 127 -17.31 -3.21 7.21
N ALA A 128 -16.39 -2.29 6.93
CA ALA A 128 -15.58 -1.66 7.97
C ALA A 128 -16.41 -0.87 8.98
N ARG A 129 -17.48 -0.19 8.52
CA ARG A 129 -18.47 0.48 9.38
C ARG A 129 -19.27 -0.54 10.21
N ARG A 130 -19.74 -1.63 9.59
CA ARG A 130 -20.47 -2.71 10.28
C ARG A 130 -19.64 -3.33 11.41
N LEU A 131 -18.34 -3.48 11.20
CA LEU A 131 -17.39 -3.99 12.19
C LEU A 131 -16.98 -2.95 13.24
N ALA A 132 -17.41 -1.69 13.09
CA ALA A 132 -16.99 -0.55 13.90
C ALA A 132 -15.45 -0.47 14.05
N HIS A 133 -14.72 -0.78 12.96
CA HIS A 133 -13.27 -0.94 13.00
C HIS A 133 -12.55 0.18 12.26
N LEU A 134 -12.04 1.13 13.04
CA LEU A 134 -11.46 2.38 12.55
C LEU A 134 -10.27 2.19 11.59
N PRO A 135 -9.27 1.31 11.85
CA PRO A 135 -8.19 1.06 10.90
C PRO A 135 -8.67 0.51 9.54
N SER A 136 -9.62 -0.44 9.55
CA SER A 136 -10.20 -0.98 8.32
C SER A 136 -10.98 0.07 7.56
N LEU A 137 -11.70 0.94 8.26
CA LEU A 137 -12.47 2.02 7.66
C LEU A 137 -11.52 3.02 6.98
N ALA A 138 -10.44 3.40 7.66
CA ALA A 138 -9.47 4.34 7.12
C ALA A 138 -8.74 3.81 5.87
N VAL A 139 -8.34 2.53 5.87
CA VAL A 139 -7.79 1.88 4.66
C VAL A 139 -8.82 1.87 3.53
N SER A 140 -10.05 1.49 3.82
CA SER A 140 -11.13 1.39 2.81
C SER A 140 -11.43 2.76 2.19
N LEU A 141 -11.54 3.80 3.01
CA LEU A 141 -11.72 5.18 2.56
C LEU A 141 -10.53 5.67 1.74
N THR A 142 -9.30 5.40 2.19
CA THR A 142 -8.09 5.84 1.48
C THR A 142 -7.97 5.17 0.12
N ASN A 143 -8.22 3.86 0.04
CA ASN A 143 -8.18 3.10 -1.21
C ASN A 143 -9.32 3.48 -2.16
N GLY A 144 -10.54 3.63 -1.67
CA GLY A 144 -11.69 4.07 -2.47
C GLY A 144 -11.57 5.52 -2.96
N ALA A 145 -10.90 6.40 -2.21
CA ALA A 145 -10.64 7.77 -2.61
C ALA A 145 -9.65 7.91 -3.78
N ARG A 146 -8.74 6.94 -3.98
CA ARG A 146 -7.72 7.05 -5.04
C ARG A 146 -8.33 7.10 -6.44
N PRO A 147 -9.21 6.16 -6.84
CA PRO A 147 -9.91 6.25 -8.12
C PRO A 147 -10.69 7.56 -8.30
N LEU A 148 -11.33 8.07 -7.24
CA LEU A 148 -12.11 9.32 -7.28
C LEU A 148 -11.24 10.53 -7.62
N SER A 149 -9.97 10.55 -7.21
CA SER A 149 -9.02 11.61 -7.56
C SER A 149 -8.72 11.66 -9.08
N PHE A 150 -8.84 10.53 -9.78
CA PHE A 150 -8.63 10.46 -11.24
C PHE A 150 -9.91 10.68 -12.03
N THR A 151 -11.07 10.30 -11.49
CA THR A 151 -12.37 10.45 -12.19
C THR A 151 -13.01 11.81 -12.01
N GLY A 152 -12.45 12.69 -11.15
CA GLY A 152 -12.91 14.07 -10.96
C GLY A 152 -14.17 14.21 -10.10
N ASN A 153 -14.61 13.14 -9.43
CA ASN A 153 -15.74 13.21 -8.50
C ASN A 153 -15.32 13.84 -7.16
N HIS A 154 -15.17 15.17 -7.16
CA HIS A 154 -14.70 15.92 -5.99
C HIS A 154 -15.68 15.84 -4.80
N ALA A 155 -16.98 15.66 -5.05
CA ALA A 155 -17.97 15.54 -3.98
C ALA A 155 -17.77 14.27 -3.15
N ALA A 156 -17.67 13.12 -3.81
CA ALA A 156 -17.40 11.84 -3.13
C ALA A 156 -15.99 11.82 -2.51
N LEU A 157 -15.03 12.49 -3.14
CA LEU A 157 -13.69 12.62 -2.60
C LEU A 157 -13.65 13.49 -1.32
N GLU A 158 -14.41 14.59 -1.26
CA GLU A 158 -14.50 15.44 -0.05
C GLU A 158 -15.18 14.70 1.12
N GLU A 159 -16.19 13.87 0.84
CA GLU A 159 -16.81 13.02 1.87
C GLU A 159 -15.77 12.06 2.48
N CYS A 160 -15.03 11.35 1.64
CA CYS A 160 -13.96 10.45 2.09
C CYS A 160 -12.88 11.22 2.88
N ALA A 161 -12.48 12.38 2.37
CA ALA A 161 -11.44 13.20 2.98
C ALA A 161 -11.85 13.77 4.35
N SER A 162 -13.11 14.19 4.49
CA SER A 162 -13.68 14.69 5.75
C SER A 162 -13.65 13.60 6.83
N HIS A 163 -14.06 12.39 6.47
CA HIS A 163 -13.99 11.24 7.38
C HIS A 163 -12.55 10.88 7.77
N LEU A 164 -11.60 10.93 6.84
CA LEU A 164 -10.19 10.65 7.12
C LEU A 164 -9.54 11.69 8.03
N VAL A 165 -9.95 12.95 7.92
CA VAL A 165 -9.46 14.05 8.78
C VAL A 165 -10.08 13.99 10.18
N SER A 166 -11.33 13.52 10.31
CA SER A 166 -12.04 13.41 11.58
C SER A 166 -11.59 12.22 12.44
N VAL A 167 -10.71 11.35 11.94
CA VAL A 167 -10.13 10.25 12.73
C VAL A 167 -9.33 10.85 13.90
N GLU A 168 -9.70 10.49 15.13
CA GLU A 168 -9.10 11.03 16.36
C GLU A 168 -7.60 10.70 16.49
N THR A 169 -6.89 11.57 17.22
CA THR A 169 -5.44 11.58 17.37
C THR A 169 -4.94 10.46 18.28
N GLU A 170 -4.77 9.26 17.75
CA GLU A 170 -3.74 8.34 18.26
C GLU A 170 -2.53 8.40 17.31
N GLN A 171 -1.31 8.24 17.86
CA GLN A 171 -0.07 8.28 17.07
C GLN A 171 -0.08 7.30 15.87
N SER A 172 -0.91 6.25 15.94
CA SER A 172 -1.11 5.25 14.88
C SER A 172 -1.94 5.73 13.67
N PHE A 173 -2.63 6.87 13.75
CA PHE A 173 -3.58 7.34 12.72
C PHE A 173 -3.12 8.60 11.96
N LEU A 174 -1.88 9.05 12.20
CA LEU A 174 -1.23 10.17 11.49
C LEU A 174 -1.27 10.00 9.97
N LEU A 175 -1.13 8.77 9.48
CA LEU A 175 -1.17 8.41 8.06
C LEU A 175 -2.50 8.80 7.40
N TRP A 176 -3.62 8.45 8.03
CA TRP A 176 -4.95 8.61 7.45
C TRP A 176 -5.37 10.08 7.41
N ARG A 177 -5.07 10.82 8.48
CA ARG A 177 -5.30 12.26 8.53
C ARG A 177 -4.46 12.99 7.48
N ALA A 178 -3.21 12.57 7.27
CA ALA A 178 -2.37 13.10 6.21
C ALA A 178 -3.02 12.88 4.83
N MET A 179 -3.50 11.66 4.55
CA MET A 179 -4.20 11.34 3.29
C MET A 179 -5.47 12.18 3.09
N GLY A 180 -6.32 12.30 4.11
CA GLY A 180 -7.52 13.14 4.03
C GLY A 180 -7.18 14.59 3.72
N THR A 181 -6.12 15.12 4.33
CA THR A 181 -5.67 16.50 4.06
C THR A 181 -5.10 16.65 2.64
N ILE A 182 -4.35 15.67 2.14
CA ILE A 182 -3.85 15.66 0.76
C ILE A 182 -5.02 15.71 -0.24
N TYR A 183 -6.09 14.94 -0.01
CA TYR A 183 -7.28 14.98 -0.86
C TYR A 183 -8.01 16.32 -0.84
N ARG A 184 -8.16 16.96 0.32
CA ARG A 184 -8.72 18.32 0.41
C ARG A 184 -7.85 19.34 -0.31
N GLY A 185 -6.53 19.20 -0.22
CA GLY A 185 -5.57 20.02 -0.96
C GLY A 185 -5.71 19.84 -2.48
N TRP A 186 -5.86 18.60 -2.94
CA TRP A 186 -6.12 18.27 -4.36
C TRP A 186 -7.43 18.90 -4.87
N ILE A 187 -8.52 18.77 -4.12
CA ILE A 187 -9.82 19.37 -4.46
C ILE A 187 -9.69 20.90 -4.55
N LYS A 188 -9.01 21.54 -3.59
CA LYS A 188 -8.76 22.99 -3.61
C LYS A 188 -7.95 23.41 -4.84
N ALA A 189 -6.90 22.67 -5.18
CA ALA A 189 -6.07 22.96 -6.35
C ALA A 189 -6.90 22.90 -7.65
N ASN A 190 -7.74 21.87 -7.80
CA ASN A 190 -8.63 21.75 -8.97
C ASN A 190 -9.74 22.82 -9.01
N ASN A 191 -10.17 23.35 -7.86
CA ASN A 191 -11.21 24.38 -7.78
C ASN A 191 -10.64 25.81 -7.90
N GLY A 192 -9.47 25.99 -8.52
CA GLY A 192 -8.87 27.31 -8.77
C GLY A 192 -8.11 27.92 -7.57
N HIS A 193 -8.00 27.20 -6.46
CA HIS A 193 -7.26 27.65 -5.26
C HIS A 193 -5.89 26.95 -5.17
N GLY A 194 -5.13 26.98 -6.27
CA GLY A 194 -3.88 26.26 -6.45
C GLY A 194 -2.87 26.45 -5.32
N GLY A 195 -2.55 27.70 -4.96
CA GLY A 195 -1.53 27.99 -3.94
C GLY A 195 -1.85 27.44 -2.54
N GLU A 196 -3.11 27.54 -2.12
CA GLU A 196 -3.55 26.98 -0.83
C GLU A 196 -3.58 25.45 -0.86
N GLY A 197 -4.10 24.86 -1.95
CA GLY A 197 -4.18 23.42 -2.15
C GLY A 197 -2.80 22.74 -2.16
N ILE A 198 -1.86 23.30 -2.93
CA ILE A 198 -0.47 22.84 -3.03
C ILE A 198 0.23 22.92 -1.67
N SER A 199 0.07 24.03 -0.94
CA SER A 199 0.66 24.20 0.39
C SER A 199 0.18 23.12 1.38
N LEU A 200 -1.13 22.81 1.37
CA LEU A 200 -1.70 21.74 2.19
C LEU A 200 -1.14 20.37 1.84
N MET A 201 -0.99 20.07 0.54
CA MET A 201 -0.44 18.81 0.06
C MET A 201 1.05 18.66 0.44
N ARG A 202 1.87 19.71 0.29
CA ARG A 202 3.31 19.69 0.66
C ARG A 202 3.52 19.42 2.14
N GLN A 203 2.83 20.17 3.01
CA GLN A 203 2.97 20.04 4.46
C GLN A 203 2.71 18.59 4.92
N ARG A 204 1.80 17.90 4.22
CA ARG A 204 1.38 16.54 4.58
C ARG A 204 2.16 15.45 3.89
N ALA A 205 2.70 15.68 2.69
CA ALA A 205 3.63 14.75 2.05
C ALA A 205 4.87 14.50 2.92
N THR A 206 5.42 15.55 3.55
CA THR A 206 6.53 15.42 4.51
C THR A 206 6.12 14.59 5.74
N ALA A 207 4.93 14.86 6.29
CA ALA A 207 4.42 14.10 7.44
C ALA A 207 4.16 12.62 7.09
N TYR A 208 3.67 12.34 5.88
CA TYR A 208 3.44 10.99 5.38
C TYR A 208 4.76 10.22 5.25
N ARG A 209 5.78 10.81 4.62
CA ARG A 209 7.11 10.19 4.50
C ARG A 209 7.75 9.91 5.86
N ALA A 210 7.56 10.80 6.84
CA ALA A 210 8.06 10.62 8.21
C ALA A 210 7.46 9.40 8.95
N THR A 211 6.32 8.86 8.48
CA THR A 211 5.73 7.63 9.05
C THR A 211 6.46 6.35 8.63
N GLY A 212 7.40 6.42 7.66
CA GLY A 212 8.06 5.25 7.10
C GLY A 212 7.21 4.46 6.09
N ALA A 213 5.97 4.90 5.82
CA ALA A 213 5.15 4.34 4.76
C ALA A 213 5.74 4.69 3.39
N MET A 214 6.41 3.70 2.78
CA MET A 214 6.98 3.78 1.42
C MET A 214 5.91 3.59 0.34
N ALA A 215 4.94 2.71 0.61
CA ALA A 215 3.87 2.39 -0.33
C ALA A 215 3.05 3.64 -0.65
N PHE A 216 2.73 3.86 -1.93
CA PHE A 216 1.91 4.98 -2.42
C PHE A 216 2.54 6.39 -2.36
N VAL A 217 3.79 6.55 -1.92
CA VAL A 217 4.51 7.84 -2.03
C VAL A 217 4.56 8.34 -3.49
N PRO A 218 4.85 7.49 -4.51
CA PRO A 218 4.84 7.93 -5.90
C PRO A 218 3.48 8.49 -6.36
N TYR A 219 2.38 7.93 -5.86
CA TYR A 219 1.04 8.41 -6.15
C TYR A 219 0.79 9.82 -5.59
N GLN A 220 1.23 10.08 -4.35
CA GLN A 220 1.09 11.39 -3.72
C GLN A 220 1.88 12.46 -4.45
N LEU A 221 3.12 12.13 -4.84
CA LEU A 221 3.96 12.99 -5.67
C LEU A 221 3.30 13.29 -7.01
N GLY A 222 2.72 12.28 -7.67
CA GLY A 222 1.99 12.47 -8.93
C GLY A 222 0.78 13.39 -8.79
N LEU A 223 0.01 13.29 -7.69
CA LEU A 223 -1.09 14.21 -7.42
C LEU A 223 -0.60 15.64 -7.17
N LEU A 224 0.47 15.82 -6.39
CA LEU A 224 1.04 17.14 -6.13
C LEU A 224 1.60 17.77 -7.41
N ALA A 225 2.31 16.99 -8.23
CA ALA A 225 2.80 17.45 -9.52
C ALA A 225 1.67 17.93 -10.43
N ARG A 226 0.55 17.19 -10.49
CA ARG A 226 -0.63 17.65 -11.24
C ARG A 226 -1.22 18.93 -10.67
N ALA A 227 -1.23 19.11 -9.35
CA ALA A 227 -1.70 20.34 -8.73
C ALA A 227 -0.79 21.53 -9.09
N CYS A 228 0.53 21.32 -9.08
CA CYS A 228 1.53 22.29 -9.51
C CYS A 228 1.36 22.66 -10.99
N ASP A 229 1.16 21.67 -11.87
CA ASP A 229 0.91 21.87 -13.30
C ASP A 229 -0.34 22.74 -13.56
N ILE A 230 -1.46 22.43 -12.89
CA ILE A 230 -2.70 23.23 -12.96
C ILE A 230 -2.48 24.67 -12.49
N ALA A 231 -1.59 24.88 -11.51
CA ALA A 231 -1.23 26.21 -11.01
C ALA A 231 -0.13 26.90 -11.85
N GLY A 232 0.35 26.30 -12.93
CA GLY A 232 1.41 26.84 -13.78
C GLY A 232 2.84 26.71 -13.21
N GLN A 233 3.03 25.93 -12.13
CA GLN A 233 4.32 25.64 -11.52
C GLN A 233 5.00 24.46 -12.21
N VAL A 234 5.31 24.63 -13.50
CA VAL A 234 5.77 23.55 -14.40
C VAL A 234 7.08 22.91 -13.96
N GLU A 235 8.05 23.73 -13.54
CA GLU A 235 9.38 23.25 -13.11
C GLU A 235 9.26 22.33 -11.89
N GLU A 236 8.51 22.76 -10.88
CA GLU A 236 8.27 21.95 -9.69
C GLU A 236 7.45 20.69 -9.99
N ALA A 237 6.46 20.78 -10.90
CA ALA A 237 5.73 19.61 -11.35
C ALA A 237 6.65 18.57 -11.99
N ALA A 238 7.67 19.00 -12.75
CA ALA A 238 8.66 18.12 -13.36
C ALA A 238 9.53 17.43 -12.30
N ASP A 239 10.08 18.20 -11.34
CA ASP A 239 10.93 17.68 -10.27
C ASP A 239 10.19 16.63 -9.43
N LEU A 240 8.94 16.90 -9.06
CA LEU A 240 8.10 15.97 -8.30
C LEU A 240 7.81 14.66 -9.03
N LEU A 241 7.71 14.70 -10.37
CA LEU A 241 7.51 13.50 -11.17
C LEU A 241 8.80 12.70 -11.33
N ASP A 242 9.95 13.35 -11.44
CA ASP A 242 11.25 12.65 -11.47
C ASP A 242 11.53 11.96 -10.14
N ASP A 243 11.28 12.63 -9.00
CA ASP A 243 11.32 12.03 -7.67
C ASP A 243 10.41 10.78 -7.58
N SER A 244 9.20 10.89 -8.15
CA SER A 244 8.22 9.80 -8.14
C SER A 244 8.72 8.59 -8.94
N LEU A 245 9.26 8.82 -10.13
CA LEU A 245 9.82 7.78 -11.00
C LEU A 245 11.03 7.11 -10.37
N GLN A 246 11.94 7.88 -9.77
CA GLN A 246 13.11 7.34 -9.08
C GLN A 246 12.70 6.37 -7.95
N ILE A 247 11.66 6.74 -7.17
CA ILE A 247 11.14 5.86 -6.11
C ILE A 247 10.52 4.58 -6.71
N VAL A 248 9.78 4.68 -7.81
CA VAL A 248 9.19 3.52 -8.50
C VAL A 248 10.28 2.58 -9.02
N GLU A 249 11.36 3.11 -9.59
CA GLU A 249 12.49 2.34 -10.09
C GLU A 249 13.22 1.60 -8.97
N GLN A 250 13.44 2.26 -7.84
CA GLN A 250 14.12 1.67 -6.68
C GLN A 250 13.25 0.64 -5.93
N ALA A 251 11.95 0.88 -5.81
CA ALA A 251 11.04 0.02 -5.03
C ALA A 251 10.37 -1.08 -5.86
N GLY A 252 10.40 -1.00 -7.20
CA GLY A 252 9.69 -1.93 -8.09
C GLY A 252 8.16 -1.76 -8.10
N GLU A 253 7.62 -0.73 -7.44
CA GLU A 253 6.17 -0.47 -7.34
C GLU A 253 5.58 0.12 -8.64
N ARG A 254 5.34 -0.72 -9.66
CA ARG A 254 4.91 -0.28 -11.00
C ARG A 254 3.41 -0.15 -11.24
N TRP A 255 2.58 -0.24 -10.19
CA TRP A 255 1.12 -0.24 -10.35
C TRP A 255 0.58 1.08 -10.96
N LEU A 256 1.26 2.21 -10.72
CA LEU A 256 0.96 3.52 -11.33
C LEU A 256 1.37 3.62 -12.80
N GLU A 257 2.29 2.80 -13.28
CA GLU A 257 2.70 2.82 -14.70
C GLU A 257 1.59 2.28 -15.61
N ARG A 258 0.79 1.34 -15.08
CA ARG A 258 -0.31 0.68 -15.79
C ARG A 258 -1.66 1.33 -15.61
N SER A 259 -1.85 2.24 -14.65
CA SER A 259 -3.15 2.86 -14.39
C SER A 259 -3.64 3.80 -15.51
N ASN A 260 -2.88 3.92 -16.61
CA ASN A 260 -3.28 4.41 -17.94
C ASN A 260 -3.90 5.82 -18.01
N ILE A 261 -3.98 6.54 -16.88
CA ILE A 261 -4.73 7.78 -16.75
C ILE A 261 -3.88 8.75 -15.93
N GLY A 262 -3.28 9.75 -16.59
CA GLY A 262 -2.71 10.91 -15.92
C GLY A 262 -1.19 10.92 -15.88
N THR A 263 -0.54 10.15 -15.01
CA THR A 263 0.86 10.45 -14.60
C THR A 263 1.86 10.50 -15.76
N LYS A 264 1.80 9.54 -16.68
CA LYS A 264 2.70 9.50 -17.85
C LYS A 264 2.34 10.57 -18.90
N ALA A 265 1.05 10.87 -19.04
CA ALA A 265 0.57 11.92 -19.94
C ALA A 265 0.88 13.32 -19.40
N THR A 266 0.74 13.54 -18.09
CA THR A 266 1.16 14.74 -17.36
C THR A 266 2.68 14.89 -17.43
N TYR A 267 3.45 13.82 -17.20
CA TYR A 267 4.91 13.86 -17.35
C TYR A 267 5.35 14.27 -18.75
N CYS A 268 4.80 13.63 -19.78
CA CYS A 268 5.03 13.99 -21.17
C CYS A 268 4.60 15.43 -21.48
N CYS A 269 3.46 15.88 -20.96
CA CYS A 269 2.94 17.24 -21.17
C CYS A 269 3.81 18.31 -20.49
N VAL A 270 4.24 18.07 -19.24
CA VAL A 270 5.08 18.98 -18.44
C VAL A 270 6.49 19.10 -19.02
N ARG A 271 7.06 18.01 -19.56
CA ARG A 271 8.41 17.99 -20.16
C ARG A 271 8.41 18.33 -21.66
N GLY A 272 7.25 18.56 -22.29
CA GLY A 272 7.15 18.76 -23.74
C GLY A 272 7.56 17.52 -24.57
N ILE A 273 7.51 16.33 -23.97
CA ILE A 273 7.84 15.06 -24.63
C ILE A 273 6.57 14.52 -25.30
N PRO A 274 6.61 14.10 -26.59
CA PRO A 274 5.44 13.54 -27.24
C PRO A 274 4.92 12.31 -26.48
N THR A 275 3.62 12.31 -26.16
CA THR A 275 2.96 11.23 -25.44
C THR A 275 3.06 9.94 -26.27
N PRO A 276 3.55 8.81 -25.71
CA PRO A 276 3.57 7.55 -26.43
C PRO A 276 2.14 7.15 -26.81
N GLN A 277 1.94 6.84 -28.10
CA GLN A 277 0.63 6.54 -28.68
C GLN A 277 -0.09 5.42 -27.90
N ARG A 278 -1.38 5.65 -27.62
CA ARG A 278 -2.32 4.70 -27.01
C ARG A 278 -2.18 3.32 -27.67
N ILE A 279 -1.83 2.30 -26.89
CA ILE A 279 -2.23 0.93 -27.25
C ILE A 279 -3.72 0.85 -26.94
N ILE A 280 -4.52 1.18 -27.95
CA ILE A 280 -5.96 0.98 -27.96
C ILE A 280 -6.20 -0.52 -27.71
N ALA A 281 -6.84 -0.85 -26.59
CA ALA A 281 -7.34 -2.19 -26.35
C ALA A 281 -8.23 -2.56 -27.54
N LYS A 282 -7.87 -3.65 -28.23
CA LYS A 282 -8.73 -4.28 -29.23
C LYS A 282 -10.07 -4.66 -28.59
N PRO A 283 -11.16 -4.63 -29.39
CA PRO A 283 -12.55 -4.76 -28.91
C PRO A 283 -12.81 -6.03 -28.12
#